data_AF-A0A4W3IUV7-F1
#
_entry.id   AF-A0A4W3IUV7-F1
#
_cell.length_a   1.000
_cell.length_b   1.000
_cell.length_c   1.000
_cell.angle_alpha   90.00
_cell.angle_beta   90.00
_cell.angle_gamma   90.00
#
_symmetry.space_group_name_H-M   'P 1'
#
loop_
_entity.id
_entity.type
_entity.pdbx_description
1 polymer ?
#
loop_
_entity_poly.entity_id
_entity_poly.type
_entity_poly.pdbx_seq_one_letter_code
_entity_poly.pdbx_strand_id
1 'polypeptide(L)'
;GSCECLANVEGPKCDKCKALYWRLAEENPDGCIECQCVVKGTTSGIGICDQDSGMCHCKPNVCGEPCDACKKGYYALEERNYFGCQGE
;
A
#
# COMPACT_ATOMS: atom_id res chain seq x y z
N GLY A 1 -20.34 21.10 -16.94
CA GLY A 1 -20.42 20.09 -15.87
C GLY A 1 -19.01 19.69 -15.51
N SER A 2 -18.69 19.60 -14.22
CA SER A 2 -17.47 18.93 -13.76
C SER A 2 -17.65 17.43 -13.98
N CYS A 3 -16.75 16.79 -14.70
CA CYS A 3 -16.70 15.33 -14.69
C CYS A 3 -16.32 14.91 -13.26
N GLU A 4 -17.17 14.11 -12.61
CA GLU A 4 -16.81 13.48 -11.35
C GLU A 4 -15.94 12.26 -11.66
N CYS A 5 -14.80 12.14 -10.98
CA CYS A 5 -13.94 10.97 -11.13
C CYS A 5 -14.61 9.73 -10.52
N LEU A 6 -14.15 8.55 -10.96
CA LEU A 6 -14.49 7.29 -10.30
C LEU A 6 -14.06 7.30 -8.83
N ALA A 7 -14.68 6.45 -8.02
CA ALA A 7 -14.57 6.48 -6.56
C ALA A 7 -13.12 6.50 -6.05
N ASN A 8 -12.21 5.73 -6.66
CA ASN A 8 -10.82 5.59 -6.22
C ASN A 8 -9.83 6.36 -7.08
N VAL A 9 -10.31 7.31 -7.87
CA VAL A 9 -9.53 8.08 -8.84
C VAL A 9 -9.57 9.57 -8.50
N GLU A 10 -8.46 10.26 -8.72
CA GLU A 10 -8.28 11.68 -8.44
C GLU A 10 -7.49 12.39 -9.55
N GLY A 11 -7.29 13.69 -9.35
CA GLY A 11 -6.60 14.57 -10.29
C GLY A 11 -7.57 15.31 -11.22
N PRO A 12 -7.10 16.38 -11.88
CA PRO A 12 -7.93 17.22 -12.74
C PRO A 12 -8.44 16.49 -14.00
N LYS A 13 -7.81 15.35 -14.35
CA LYS A 13 -8.18 14.52 -15.49
C LYS A 13 -8.71 13.13 -15.09
N CYS A 14 -8.84 12.86 -13.79
CA CYS A 14 -9.19 11.52 -13.28
C CYS A 14 -8.26 10.43 -13.82
N ASP A 15 -6.95 10.69 -13.82
CA ASP A 15 -5.91 9.84 -14.39
C ASP A 15 -4.95 9.28 -13.32
N LYS A 16 -5.23 9.53 -12.03
CA LYS A 16 -4.40 9.10 -10.91
C LYS A 16 -5.22 8.35 -9.89
N CYS A 17 -4.65 7.31 -9.30
CA CYS A 17 -5.29 6.64 -8.19
C CYS A 17 -5.16 7.48 -6.93
N LYS A 18 -6.22 7.48 -6.10
CA LYS A 18 -6.16 8.04 -4.76
C LYS A 18 -5.09 7.32 -3.93
N ALA A 19 -4.58 7.99 -2.90
CA ALA A 19 -3.74 7.33 -1.90
C ALA A 19 -4.43 6.06 -1.36
N LEU A 20 -3.64 5.00 -1.13
CA LEU A 20 -4.11 3.65 -0.78
C LEU A 20 -4.72 2.85 -1.95
N TYR A 21 -4.66 3.35 -3.18
CA TYR A 21 -5.10 2.64 -4.37
C TYR A 21 -4.03 2.65 -5.47
N TRP A 22 -4.07 1.65 -6.35
CA TRP A 22 -3.14 1.46 -7.46
C TRP A 22 -3.85 0.89 -8.68
N ARG A 23 -3.16 0.86 -9.82
CA ARG A 23 -3.65 0.29 -11.09
C ARG A 23 -5.02 0.79 -11.51
N LEU A 24 -5.04 1.94 -12.18
CA LEU A 24 -6.21 2.44 -12.87
C LEU A 24 -6.59 1.48 -14.02
N ALA A 25 -7.79 0.90 -13.95
CA ALA A 25 -8.31 -0.02 -14.94
C ALA A 25 -9.74 0.37 -15.35
N GLU A 26 -10.00 0.48 -16.66
CA GLU A 26 -11.33 0.87 -17.18
C GLU A 26 -12.42 -0.16 -16.86
N GLU A 27 -12.03 -1.42 -16.67
CA GLU A 27 -12.92 -2.52 -16.25
C GLU A 27 -13.29 -2.48 -14.76
N ASN A 28 -12.56 -1.71 -13.95
CA ASN A 28 -12.86 -1.55 -12.53
C ASN A 28 -13.90 -0.41 -12.37
N PRO A 29 -15.12 -0.67 -11.85
CA PRO A 29 -16.13 0.36 -11.67
C PRO A 29 -15.70 1.47 -10.70
N ASP A 30 -14.75 1.18 -9.80
CA ASP A 30 -14.17 2.18 -8.90
C ASP A 30 -12.88 2.81 -9.45
N GLY A 31 -12.41 2.36 -10.60
CA GLY A 31 -11.20 2.81 -11.31
C GLY A 31 -9.92 2.18 -10.80
N CYS A 32 -9.59 2.35 -9.51
CA CYS A 32 -8.35 1.83 -8.93
C CYS A 32 -8.59 0.74 -7.87
N ILE A 33 -7.61 -0.15 -7.73
CA ILE A 33 -7.61 -1.29 -6.81
C ILE A 33 -7.02 -0.87 -5.47
N GLU A 34 -7.60 -1.32 -4.36
CA GLU A 34 -7.08 -1.02 -3.02
C GLU A 34 -5.73 -1.73 -2.77
N CYS A 35 -4.77 -0.98 -2.22
CA CYS A 35 -3.49 -1.49 -1.76
C CYS A 35 -3.71 -2.47 -0.59
N GLN A 36 -3.06 -3.63 -0.63
CA GLN A 36 -3.20 -4.66 0.41
C GLN A 36 -2.10 -4.57 1.49
N CYS A 37 -1.49 -3.39 1.69
CA CYS A 37 -0.36 -3.23 2.59
C CYS A 37 -0.78 -3.23 4.08
N VAL A 38 -0.14 -4.08 4.88
CA VAL A 38 -0.26 -4.09 6.34
C VAL A 38 0.49 -2.91 6.92
N VAL A 39 -0.27 -1.93 7.39
CA VAL A 39 0.19 -0.67 8.02
C VAL A 39 1.35 -0.89 8.99
N LYS A 40 1.25 -1.90 9.88
CA LYS A 40 2.28 -2.22 10.88
C LYS A 40 3.65 -2.54 10.29
N GLY A 41 3.66 -3.15 9.11
CA GLY A 41 4.87 -3.55 8.39
C GLY A 41 5.34 -2.54 7.34
N THR A 42 4.63 -1.45 7.12
CA THR A 42 5.04 -0.38 6.20
C THR A 42 5.93 0.67 6.87
N THR A 43 6.90 1.21 6.13
CA THR A 43 7.84 2.24 6.62
C THR A 43 7.16 3.57 6.96
N SER A 44 6.12 3.91 6.22
CA SER A 44 5.35 5.14 6.38
C SER A 44 4.26 5.06 7.47
N GLY A 45 3.99 3.85 7.99
CA GLY A 45 2.86 3.62 8.90
C GLY A 45 1.51 3.87 8.23
N ILE A 46 1.44 3.74 6.90
CA ILE A 46 0.22 3.86 6.09
C ILE A 46 0.25 2.82 4.97
N GLY A 47 -0.91 2.33 4.57
CA GLY A 47 -1.04 1.27 3.56
C GLY A 47 -0.86 1.71 2.11
N ILE A 48 0.02 2.68 1.82
CA ILE A 48 0.28 3.13 0.45
C ILE A 48 1.17 2.11 -0.26
N CYS A 49 0.78 1.76 -1.47
CA CYS A 49 1.56 0.96 -2.41
C CYS A 49 1.96 1.78 -3.64
N ASP A 50 2.93 1.26 -4.38
CA ASP A 50 3.32 1.79 -5.67
C ASP A 50 2.14 1.75 -6.67
N GLN A 51 1.89 2.87 -7.37
CA GLN A 51 0.68 3.00 -8.19
C GLN A 51 0.67 2.08 -9.43
N ASP A 52 1.85 1.66 -9.90
CA ASP A 52 1.99 0.83 -11.09
C ASP A 52 2.02 -0.67 -10.74
N SER A 53 2.78 -1.03 -9.70
CA SER A 53 3.04 -2.43 -9.33
C SER A 53 2.21 -2.96 -8.17
N GLY A 54 1.62 -2.09 -7.35
CA GLY A 54 0.92 -2.49 -6.12
C GLY A 54 1.85 -2.91 -4.99
N MET A 55 3.17 -2.75 -5.17
CA MET A 55 4.15 -3.16 -4.16
C MET A 55 4.16 -2.23 -2.95
N CYS A 56 4.17 -2.83 -1.77
CA CYS A 56 4.20 -2.12 -0.50
C CYS A 56 5.63 -1.76 -0.07
N HIS A 57 5.80 -0.61 0.57
CA HIS A 57 7.09 -0.19 1.13
C HIS A 57 7.31 -0.77 2.53
N CYS A 58 7.74 -2.03 2.59
CA CYS A 58 7.96 -2.75 3.84
C CYS A 58 9.13 -2.21 4.67
N LYS A 59 9.00 -2.30 6.00
CA LYS A 59 10.07 -2.01 6.96
C LYS A 59 11.25 -2.98 6.79
N PRO A 60 12.47 -2.58 7.22
CA PRO A 60 13.69 -3.34 6.95
C PRO A 60 13.65 -4.83 7.32
N ASN A 61 13.00 -5.22 8.42
CA ASN A 61 12.96 -6.61 8.90
C ASN A 61 11.65 -7.34 8.54
N VAL A 62 10.86 -6.75 7.65
CA VAL A 62 9.55 -7.25 7.20
C VAL A 62 9.66 -7.70 5.73
N CYS A 63 8.87 -8.70 5.37
CA CYS A 63 8.74 -9.25 4.02
C CYS A 63 7.29 -9.69 3.75
N GLY A 64 7.06 -10.24 2.56
CA GLY A 64 5.72 -10.51 2.04
C GLY A 64 5.22 -9.36 1.18
N GLU A 65 4.41 -9.66 0.17
CA GLU A 65 3.79 -8.66 -0.70
C GLU A 65 2.98 -7.61 0.09
N PRO A 66 2.19 -8.00 1.12
CA PRO A 66 1.48 -7.03 1.97
C PRO A 66 2.31 -6.54 3.17
N CYS A 67 3.61 -6.84 3.30
CA CYS A 67 4.41 -6.53 4.50
C CYS A 67 3.85 -7.12 5.81
N ASP A 68 3.35 -8.34 5.79
CA ASP A 68 2.70 -9.00 6.92
C ASP A 68 3.60 -9.99 7.66
N ALA A 69 4.76 -10.34 7.10
CA ALA A 69 5.65 -11.37 7.63
C ALA A 69 7.01 -10.80 8.04
N CYS A 70 7.63 -11.41 9.05
CA CYS A 70 9.00 -11.09 9.42
C CYS A 70 10.00 -11.86 8.56
N LYS A 71 11.13 -11.22 8.25
CA LYS A 71 12.26 -11.93 7.62
C LYS A 71 12.76 -13.04 8.53
N LYS A 72 13.41 -14.05 7.94
CA LYS A 72 14.02 -15.16 8.68
C LYS A 72 14.95 -14.63 9.79
N GLY A 73 14.76 -15.11 11.01
CA GLY A 73 15.52 -14.67 12.20
C GLY A 73 14.91 -13.46 12.93
N TYR A 74 13.77 -12.96 12.48
CA TYR A 74 13.02 -11.89 13.14
C TYR A 74 11.61 -12.35 13.52
N TYR A 75 11.03 -11.72 14.53
CA TYR A 75 9.71 -12.01 15.08
C TYR A 75 9.04 -10.73 15.60
N ALA A 76 7.80 -10.85 16.12
CA ALA A 76 7.04 -9.74 16.71
C ALA A 76 6.94 -8.50 15.80
N LEU A 77 6.11 -8.60 14.75
CA LEU A 77 5.81 -7.46 13.88
C LEU A 77 5.02 -6.38 14.65
N GLU A 78 5.63 -5.21 14.80
CA GLU A 78 5.07 -4.08 15.52
C GLU A 78 5.09 -2.79 14.70
N GLU A 79 4.01 -2.02 14.81
CA GLU A 79 3.86 -0.73 14.13
C GLU A 79 4.83 0.33 14.67
N ARG A 80 5.09 0.32 15.98
CA ARG A 80 5.98 1.28 16.64
C ARG A 80 7.46 0.91 16.50
N ASN A 81 7.76 -0.33 16.12
CA ASN A 81 9.11 -0.75 15.82
C ASN A 81 9.53 -0.20 14.46
N TYR A 82 10.56 0.65 14.43
CA TYR A 82 11.11 1.24 13.21
C TYR A 82 11.52 0.18 12.18
N PHE A 83 12.05 -0.95 12.64
CA PHE A 83 12.44 -2.07 11.78
C PHE A 83 11.29 -3.03 11.47
N GLY A 84 10.14 -2.87 12.13
CA GLY A 84 8.96 -3.71 12.01
C GLY A 84 9.04 -4.93 12.90
N CYS A 85 10.03 -5.79 12.68
CA CYS A 85 10.24 -7.00 13.47
C CYS A 85 11.47 -6.89 14.38
N GLN A 86 11.39 -7.52 15.54
CA GLN A 86 12.48 -7.69 16.51
C GLN A 86 13.36 -8.88 16.11
N GLY A 87 14.68 -8.72 16.22
CA GLY A 87 15.64 -9.81 16.03
C GLY A 87 16.01 -10.45 17.37
N GLU A 88 16.43 -11.71 17.32
CA GLU A 88 17.10 -12.39 18.44
C GLU A 88 18.47 -11.77 18.76
#